data_AF-A0A8J7HZS2-F1
#
_entry.id   AF-A0A8J7HZS2-F1
#
_cell.length_a   1.000
_cell.length_b   1.000
_cell.length_c   1.000
_cell.angle_alpha   90.00
_cell.angle_beta   90.00
_cell.angle_gamma   90.00
#
_symmetry.space_group_name_H-M   'P 1'
#
loop_
_entity.id
_entity.type
_entity.pdbx_description
1 polymer ?
#
loop_
_entity_poly.entity_id
_entity_poly.type
_entity_poly.pdbx_seq_one_letter_code
_entity_poly.pdbx_strand_id
1 'polypeptide(L)'
;MQPSNYYLGPDFSLILGFDINKLEKFEADFFNSEEYTKLRSRLKQNSGTWDFQDQRFEVAKPNRWHPLHLRKPLAEVLRGTITFEEQVDRFILQGREVIELLLTGGELEALTNRLHPIAKNSMSAV
;
A
#
# COMPACT_ATOMS: atom_id res chain seq x y z
N MET A 1 7.50 11.40 -7.33
CA MET A 1 7.11 11.48 -5.90
C MET A 1 8.23 12.12 -5.13
N GLN A 2 7.92 13.00 -4.18
CA GLN A 2 8.92 13.58 -3.28
C GLN A 2 9.19 12.61 -2.14
N PRO A 3 10.45 12.37 -1.71
CA PRO A 3 10.79 11.50 -0.58
C PRO A 3 10.03 11.89 0.70
N SER A 4 9.76 10.91 1.57
CA SER A 4 9.16 11.16 2.89
C SER A 4 10.06 12.06 3.74
N ASN A 5 11.38 11.96 3.57
CA ASN A 5 12.37 12.88 4.11
C ASN A 5 13.54 13.10 3.14
N TYR A 6 13.68 14.34 2.64
CA TYR A 6 14.71 14.73 1.69
C TYR A 6 16.15 14.50 2.14
N TYR A 7 16.42 14.54 3.44
CA TYR A 7 17.77 14.38 3.98
C TYR A 7 18.17 12.92 4.15
N LEU A 8 17.23 11.99 3.99
CA LEU A 8 17.43 10.55 4.25
C LEU A 8 17.39 9.70 2.97
N GLY A 9 17.44 10.35 1.80
CA GLY A 9 17.51 9.69 0.50
C GLY A 9 16.15 9.14 0.02
N PRO A 10 16.14 8.08 -0.81
CA PRO A 10 14.91 7.50 -1.33
C PRO A 10 14.15 6.75 -0.24
N ASP A 11 12.87 6.46 -0.49
CA ASP A 11 12.05 5.66 0.41
C ASP A 11 12.02 4.18 0.00
N PHE A 12 12.02 3.31 1.00
CA PHE A 12 11.43 1.99 0.88
C PHE A 12 9.90 2.14 0.92
N SER A 13 9.22 1.61 -0.09
CA SER A 13 7.78 1.81 -0.26
C SER A 13 7.07 0.50 -0.55
N LEU A 14 5.99 0.24 0.17
CA LEU A 14 4.96 -0.72 -0.24
C LEU A 14 3.78 0.06 -0.81
N ILE A 15 3.34 -0.34 -2.00
CA ILE A 15 2.30 0.35 -2.75
C ILE A 15 1.18 -0.64 -3.05
N LEU A 16 -0.05 -0.29 -2.70
CA LEU A 16 -1.21 -1.01 -3.20
C LEU A 16 -1.48 -0.51 -4.62
N GLY A 17 -1.29 -1.39 -5.60
CA GLY A 17 -1.51 -1.10 -7.01
C GLY A 17 -2.81 -1.71 -7.53
N PHE A 18 -3.32 -1.13 -8.60
CA PHE A 18 -4.42 -1.68 -9.37
C PHE A 18 -4.00 -2.10 -10.77
N ASP A 19 -4.57 -3.22 -11.22
CA ASP A 19 -4.58 -3.58 -12.63
C ASP A 19 -5.42 -2.56 -13.42
N ILE A 20 -4.77 -1.88 -14.36
CA ILE A 20 -5.37 -0.82 -15.19
C ILE A 20 -6.60 -1.31 -15.95
N ASN A 21 -6.63 -2.58 -16.36
CA ASN A 21 -7.73 -3.16 -17.13
C ASN A 21 -8.98 -3.41 -16.26
N LYS A 22 -8.79 -3.50 -14.93
CA LYS A 22 -9.87 -3.71 -13.96
C LYS A 22 -10.35 -2.42 -13.34
N LEU A 23 -9.52 -1.37 -13.39
CA LEU A 23 -9.83 -0.07 -12.79
C LEU A 23 -11.14 0.50 -13.35
N GLU A 24 -11.31 0.59 -14.67
CA GLU A 24 -12.52 1.20 -15.25
C GLU A 24 -13.84 0.55 -14.81
N LYS A 25 -13.83 -0.76 -14.56
CA LYS A 25 -15.03 -1.53 -14.19
C LYS A 25 -15.31 -1.50 -12.68
N PHE A 26 -14.27 -1.37 -11.86
CA PHE A 26 -14.38 -1.58 -10.41
C PHE A 26 -13.84 -0.41 -9.57
N GLU A 27 -13.39 0.69 -10.20
CA GLU A 27 -12.79 1.84 -9.52
C GLU A 27 -13.73 2.42 -8.46
N ALA A 28 -14.97 2.74 -8.86
CA ALA A 28 -15.94 3.33 -7.95
C ALA A 28 -16.31 2.37 -6.82
N ASP A 29 -16.51 1.08 -7.14
CA ASP A 29 -16.87 0.06 -6.16
C ASP A 29 -15.76 -0.20 -5.15
N PHE A 30 -14.50 -0.16 -5.58
CA PHE A 30 -13.36 -0.28 -4.68
C PHE A 30 -13.25 0.95 -3.79
N PHE A 31 -13.17 2.15 -4.38
CA PHE A 31 -12.83 3.36 -3.62
C PHE A 31 -13.92 3.80 -2.66
N ASN A 32 -15.17 3.43 -2.94
CA ASN A 32 -16.32 3.70 -2.07
C ASN A 32 -16.70 2.51 -1.19
N SER A 33 -15.96 1.40 -1.24
CA SER A 33 -16.23 0.25 -0.38
C SER A 33 -15.98 0.56 1.10
N GLU A 34 -16.73 -0.11 1.96
CA GLU A 34 -16.56 -0.01 3.41
C GLU A 34 -15.20 -0.59 3.82
N GLU A 35 -14.79 -1.69 3.19
CA GLU A 35 -13.53 -2.38 3.42
C GLU A 35 -12.34 -1.46 3.12
N TYR A 36 -12.33 -0.79 1.97
CA TYR A 36 -11.28 0.16 1.63
C TYR A 36 -11.26 1.36 2.56
N THR A 37 -12.43 1.86 2.96
CA THR A 37 -12.53 2.99 3.89
C THR A 37 -12.00 2.63 5.28
N LYS A 38 -12.31 1.43 5.77
CA LYS A 38 -11.78 0.91 7.04
C LYS A 38 -10.27 0.69 6.97
N LEU A 39 -9.77 0.09 5.88
CA LEU A 39 -8.34 -0.13 5.65
C LEU A 39 -7.56 1.19 5.78
N ARG A 40 -7.99 2.22 5.04
CA ARG A 40 -7.35 3.54 5.08
C ARG A 40 -7.39 4.18 6.45
N SER A 41 -8.57 4.14 7.09
CA SER A 41 -8.75 4.75 8.41
C SER A 41 -7.86 4.08 9.45
N ARG A 42 -7.76 2.75 9.43
CA ARG A 42 -6.89 1.99 10.31
C ARG A 42 -5.42 2.28 10.04
N LEU A 43 -4.99 2.25 8.78
CA LEU A 43 -3.59 2.55 8.43
C LEU A 43 -3.21 3.97 8.83
N LYS A 44 -4.10 4.95 8.65
CA LYS A 44 -3.87 6.33 9.09
C LYS A 44 -3.73 6.47 10.61
N GLN A 45 -4.44 5.65 11.38
CA GLN A 45 -4.37 5.66 12.85
C GLN A 45 -3.21 4.83 13.39
N ASN A 46 -2.82 3.77 12.69
CA ASN A 46 -1.97 2.70 13.22
C ASN A 46 -0.78 2.35 12.31
N SER A 47 -0.26 3.28 11.49
CA SER A 47 0.93 3.02 10.67
C SER A 47 2.24 3.05 11.47
N GLY A 48 2.21 3.51 12.72
CA GLY A 48 3.38 3.59 13.58
C GLY A 48 4.46 4.48 12.99
N THR A 49 5.60 3.89 12.63
CA THR A 49 6.74 4.61 12.03
C THR A 49 6.65 4.75 10.51
N TRP A 50 5.61 4.20 9.89
CA TRP A 50 5.40 4.30 8.46
C TRP A 50 4.63 5.57 8.10
N ASP A 51 5.14 6.27 7.10
CA ASP A 51 4.45 7.38 6.45
C ASP A 51 3.37 6.81 5.52
N PHE A 52 2.13 6.86 5.99
CA PHE A 52 0.96 6.46 5.22
C PHE A 52 0.46 7.64 4.38
N GLN A 53 0.27 7.41 3.08
CA GLN A 53 -0.29 8.40 2.17
C GLN A 53 -1.41 7.80 1.33
N ASP A 54 -2.60 8.41 1.43
CA ASP A 54 -3.71 8.15 0.51
C ASP A 54 -3.59 9.07 -0.72
N GLN A 55 -2.96 8.53 -1.77
CA GLN A 55 -2.76 9.23 -3.04
C GLN A 55 -4.06 9.43 -3.83
N ARG A 56 -5.20 8.86 -3.41
CA ARG A 56 -6.47 9.09 -4.09
C ARG A 56 -7.20 10.30 -3.54
N PHE A 57 -7.15 10.49 -2.22
CA PHE A 57 -8.00 11.46 -1.52
C PHE A 57 -7.23 12.60 -0.83
N GLU A 58 -5.92 12.44 -0.56
CA GLU A 58 -5.16 13.38 0.28
C GLU A 58 -4.13 14.21 -0.50
N VAL A 59 -3.99 14.00 -1.82
CA VAL A 59 -3.00 14.69 -2.67
C VAL A 59 -3.67 15.54 -3.76
N ALA A 60 -3.03 16.65 -4.12
CA ALA A 60 -3.55 17.61 -5.11
C ALA A 60 -3.71 17.02 -6.53
N LYS A 61 -2.90 16.01 -6.89
CA LYS A 61 -3.01 15.26 -8.14
C LYS A 61 -3.20 13.79 -7.83
N PRO A 62 -4.45 13.31 -7.72
CA PRO A 62 -4.73 11.95 -7.31
C PRO A 62 -4.09 10.89 -8.22
N ASN A 63 -3.41 9.91 -7.62
CA ASN A 63 -2.93 8.73 -8.32
C ASN A 63 -3.94 7.60 -8.18
N ARG A 64 -4.70 7.34 -9.25
CA ARG A 64 -5.76 6.32 -9.24
C ARG A 64 -5.23 4.89 -9.33
N TRP A 65 -4.02 4.72 -9.84
CA TRP A 65 -3.40 3.40 -10.05
C TRP A 65 -2.67 2.90 -8.81
N HIS A 66 -2.20 3.82 -7.97
CA HIS A 66 -1.40 3.55 -6.77
C HIS A 66 -1.99 4.35 -5.60
N PRO A 67 -3.20 4.03 -5.16
CA PRO A 67 -3.92 4.90 -4.22
C PRO A 67 -3.36 4.88 -2.81
N LEU A 68 -2.67 3.82 -2.38
CA LEU A 68 -2.14 3.70 -1.02
C LEU A 68 -0.65 3.45 -1.05
N HIS A 69 0.06 4.26 -0.26
CA HIS A 69 1.50 4.20 -0.10
C HIS A 69 1.82 4.08 1.39
N LEU A 70 2.65 3.11 1.74
CA LEU A 70 3.32 3.01 3.04
C LEU A 70 4.81 3.17 2.80
N ARG A 71 5.39 4.22 3.39
CA ARG A 71 6.73 4.68 3.06
C ARG A 71 7.58 4.79 4.32
N LYS A 72 8.87 4.50 4.18
CA LYS A 72 9.89 4.76 5.20
C LYS A 72 11.19 5.13 4.49
N PRO A 73 11.96 6.13 4.97
CA PRO A 73 13.24 6.45 4.37
C PRO A 73 14.15 5.21 4.36
N LEU A 74 14.78 4.91 3.23
CA LEU A 74 15.64 3.72 3.10
C LEU A 74 16.83 3.78 4.07
N ALA A 75 17.35 4.99 4.34
CA ALA A 75 18.40 5.18 5.34
C ALA A 75 17.96 4.79 6.76
N GLU A 76 16.66 4.91 7.10
CA GLU A 76 16.14 4.43 8.39
C GLU A 76 15.94 2.93 8.41
N VAL A 77 15.46 2.37 7.29
CA VAL A 77 15.35 0.92 7.11
C VAL A 77 16.70 0.26 7.35
N LEU A 78 17.77 0.75 6.71
CA LEU A 78 19.11 0.17 6.77
C LEU A 78 19.96 0.65 7.95
N ARG A 79 19.40 1.46 8.86
CA ARG A 79 20.17 2.05 9.96
C ARG A 79 20.82 0.98 10.82
N GLY A 80 22.13 1.13 11.06
CA GLY A 80 22.91 0.24 11.91
C GLY A 80 23.41 -1.03 11.22
N THR A 81 23.17 -1.20 9.92
CA THR A 81 23.76 -2.28 9.11
C THR A 81 25.11 -1.83 8.53
N ILE A 82 26.04 -2.77 8.35
CA ILE A 82 27.38 -2.51 7.81
C ILE A 82 27.61 -3.36 6.56
N THR A 83 27.18 -4.63 6.60
CA THR A 83 27.37 -5.60 5.51
C THR A 83 26.16 -5.65 4.59
N PHE A 84 26.36 -6.18 3.38
CA PHE A 84 25.29 -6.38 2.42
C PHE A 84 24.25 -7.38 2.94
N GLU A 85 24.70 -8.45 3.59
CA GLU A 85 23.86 -9.48 4.17
C GLU A 85 22.93 -8.90 5.25
N GLU A 86 23.47 -8.08 6.16
CA GLU A 86 22.68 -7.36 7.16
C GLU A 86 21.66 -6.41 6.52
N GLN A 87 22.03 -5.73 5.43
CA GLN A 87 21.11 -4.84 4.70
C GLN A 87 19.96 -5.61 4.08
N VAL A 88 20.24 -6.77 3.46
CA VAL A 88 19.22 -7.65 2.86
C VAL A 88 18.26 -8.16 3.94
N ASP A 89 18.80 -8.67 5.05
CA ASP A 89 17.98 -9.18 6.15
C ASP A 89 17.08 -8.08 6.72
N ARG A 90 17.64 -6.88 6.89
CA ARG A 90 16.89 -5.73 7.40
C ARG A 90 15.82 -5.26 6.43
N PHE A 91 16.11 -5.25 5.13
CA PHE A 91 15.14 -4.91 4.08
C PHE A 91 13.97 -5.91 4.07
N ILE A 92 14.26 -7.21 4.13
CA ILE A 92 13.23 -8.27 4.18
C ILE A 92 12.38 -8.14 5.44
N LEU A 93 13.00 -7.88 6.59
CA LEU A 93 12.28 -7.69 7.86
C LEU A 93 11.30 -6.52 7.79
N GLN A 94 11.74 -5.37 7.25
CA GLN A 94 10.86 -4.22 7.06
C GLN A 94 9.74 -4.51 6.05
N GLY A 95 10.02 -5.28 5.01
CA GLY A 95 9.01 -5.77 4.07
C GLY A 95 7.94 -6.63 4.75
N ARG A 96 8.32 -7.53 5.64
CA ARG A 96 7.39 -8.35 6.43
C ARG A 96 6.53 -7.51 7.34
N GLU A 97 7.14 -6.58 8.09
CA GLU A 97 6.43 -5.65 8.99
C GLU A 97 5.32 -4.89 8.27
N VAL A 98 5.61 -4.32 7.09
CA VAL A 98 4.61 -3.53 6.34
C VAL A 98 3.52 -4.40 5.71
N ILE A 99 3.84 -5.62 5.29
CA ILE A 99 2.85 -6.59 4.80
C ILE A 99 1.93 -7.03 5.94
N GLU A 100 2.48 -7.34 7.11
CA GLU A 100 1.70 -7.66 8.31
C GLU A 100 0.78 -6.51 8.70
N LEU A 101 1.28 -5.27 8.67
CA LEU A 101 0.47 -4.07 8.93
C LEU A 101 -0.72 -3.97 7.96
N LEU A 102 -0.52 -4.23 6.67
CA LEU A 102 -1.62 -4.25 5.71
C LEU A 102 -2.65 -5.34 6.01
N LEU A 103 -2.20 -6.55 6.33
CA LEU A 103 -3.07 -7.73 6.46
C LEU A 103 -3.78 -7.83 7.81
N THR A 104 -3.21 -7.28 8.89
CA THR A 104 -3.67 -7.49 10.28
C THR A 104 -5.15 -7.21 10.52
N GLY A 105 -5.73 -6.18 9.89
CA GLY A 105 -7.14 -5.83 10.09
C GLY A 105 -8.13 -6.60 9.22
N GLY A 106 -7.66 -7.48 8.33
CA GLY A 106 -8.50 -8.28 7.44
C GLY A 106 -9.24 -7.48 6.35
N GLU A 107 -9.14 -6.14 6.32
CA GLU A 107 -9.90 -5.33 5.36
C GLU A 107 -9.38 -5.53 3.93
N LEU A 108 -8.08 -5.77 3.75
CA LEU A 108 -7.52 -6.05 2.44
C LEU A 108 -8.00 -7.42 1.90
N GLU A 109 -8.14 -8.41 2.77
CA GLU A 109 -8.70 -9.71 2.42
C GLU A 109 -10.19 -9.58 2.07
N ALA A 110 -10.97 -8.88 2.90
CA ALA A 110 -12.37 -8.61 2.64
C ALA A 110 -12.58 -7.85 1.32
N LEU A 111 -11.76 -6.84 1.05
CA LEU A 111 -11.76 -6.09 -0.20
C LEU A 111 -11.43 -6.99 -1.40
N THR A 112 -10.45 -7.87 -1.26
CA THR A 112 -10.12 -8.87 -2.28
C THR A 112 -11.29 -9.82 -2.51
N ASN A 113 -11.89 -10.36 -1.45
CA ASN A 113 -13.04 -11.26 -1.50
C ASN A 113 -14.30 -10.61 -2.06
N ARG A 114 -14.46 -9.29 -1.90
CA ARG A 114 -15.56 -8.53 -2.53
C ARG A 114 -15.36 -8.42 -4.04
N LEU A 115 -14.13 -8.17 -4.49
CA LEU A 115 -13.83 -7.86 -5.89
C LEU A 115 -13.55 -9.11 -6.73
N HIS A 116 -13.07 -10.19 -6.12
CA HIS A 116 -12.72 -11.44 -6.81
C HIS A 116 -13.94 -12.18 -7.41
N PRO A 117 -15.13 -12.23 -6.78
CA PRO A 117 -16.36 -12.75 -7.39
C PRO A 117 -16.80 -11.90 -8.59
N ILE A 118 -16.67 -10.57 -8.49
CA ILE A 118 -17.05 -9.64 -9.55
C ILE A 118 -16.09 -9.76 -10.75
N ALA A 119 -14.79 -9.98 -10.49
CA ALA A 119 -13.76 -10.23 -11.51
C ALA A 119 -13.89 -11.61 -12.20
N LYS A 120 -14.34 -12.65 -11.50
CA LYS A 120 -14.59 -13.99 -12.10
C LYS A 120 -15.77 -13.97 -13.07
N ASN A 121 -16.87 -13.28 -12.72
CA ASN A 121 -18.07 -13.24 -13.56
C ASN A 121 -17.89 -12.37 -14.81
N SER A 122 -16.97 -11.41 -14.79
CA SER A 122 -16.67 -10.53 -15.95
C SER A 122 -15.58 -11.07 -16.88
N MET A 123 -14.81 -12.09 -16.48
CA MET A 123 -13.93 -12.87 -17.36
C MET A 123 -14.64 -14.07 -18.03
N SER A 124 -15.82 -14.43 -17.55
CA SER A 124 -16.63 -15.54 -18.12
C SER A 124 -17.64 -15.06 -19.18
N ALA A 125 -17.64 -13.77 -19.49
CA ALA A 125 -18.58 -13.12 -20.42
C ALA A 125 -17.90 -12.58 -21.69
N VAL A 126 -16.73 -13.13 -22.07
CA VAL A 126 -16.03 -12.85 -23.32
C VAL A 126 -15.86 -14.14 -24.11
#